data_AF-F1LCX0-F1
#
_entry.id   AF-F1LCX0-F1
#
_cell.length_a   1.000
_cell.length_b   1.000
_cell.length_c   1.000
_cell.angle_alpha   90.00
_cell.angle_beta   90.00
_cell.angle_gamma   90.00
#
_symmetry.space_group_name_H-M   'P 1'
#
loop_
_entity.id
_entity.type
_entity.pdbx_description
1 polymer ?
#
loop_
_entity_poly.entity_id
_entity_poly.type
_entity_poly.pdbx_seq_one_letter_code
_entity_poly.pdbx_strand_id
1 'polypeptide(L)'
;MFFVYALYGLSAICALLYIYTRTKVPTCDDERFISFQRNYLTVYLLAVAGDWLQGPHVYALYESSGMSKHEIELLFVGGFASSLFFGTFIASLADKYGRKSNCFVYGILYALSCITKHFANFWVFMIGRLFGGIATSVLYSAFESWLVYEHNKRGFDEQLLTTIFSHATLGNSIVAIISGVVAQYAADLFGFITPFQVALAVLMVMTVVLLFTWPENYGDQKSTISQHFVDAIHSMKNDGKVICLCLIQSLFEGAMYVFVLEWTPALTHASNGESIPHGYIFASFMVAIMMGSSIFKVLSKYYRPESFMRIVLL
;
A
#
# COMPACT_ATOMS: atom_id res chain seq x y z
N MET A 1 -12.42 21.07 13.19
CA MET A 1 -11.69 21.04 14.48
C MET A 1 -11.78 19.69 15.19
N PHE A 2 -12.96 19.09 15.36
CA PHE A 2 -13.11 17.78 16.04
C PHE A 2 -12.17 16.69 15.50
N PHE A 3 -12.15 16.46 14.19
CA PHE A 3 -11.31 15.43 13.56
C PHE A 3 -9.80 15.63 13.79
N VAL A 4 -9.34 16.88 13.87
CA VAL A 4 -7.93 17.22 14.11
C VAL A 4 -7.55 16.90 15.56
N TYR A 5 -8.38 17.31 16.52
CA TYR A 5 -8.15 16.98 17.93
C TYR A 5 -8.24 15.48 18.22
N ALA A 6 -9.19 14.79 17.58
CA ALA A 6 -9.30 13.34 17.66
C ALA A 6 -8.04 12.65 17.12
N LEU A 7 -7.54 13.08 15.95
CA LEU A 7 -6.32 12.55 15.37
C LEU A 7 -5.11 12.77 16.28
N TYR A 8 -4.95 13.95 16.88
CA TYR A 8 -3.85 14.20 17.83
C TYR A 8 -3.95 13.33 19.07
N GLY A 9 -5.15 13.17 19.65
CA GLY A 9 -5.39 12.28 20.79
C GLY A 9 -5.04 10.82 20.45
N LEU A 10 -5.55 10.31 19.33
CA LEU A 10 -5.26 8.96 18.84
C LEU A 10 -3.76 8.77 18.56
N SER A 11 -3.10 9.74 17.94
CA SER A 11 -1.67 9.69 17.63
C SER A 11 -0.83 9.63 18.90
N ALA A 12 -1.20 10.38 19.94
CA ALA A 12 -0.52 10.34 21.24
C ALA A 12 -0.67 8.95 21.90
N ILE A 13 -1.88 8.39 21.91
CA ILE A 13 -2.13 7.04 22.44
C ILE A 13 -1.34 5.99 21.64
N CYS A 14 -1.35 6.10 20.32
CA CYS A 14 -0.61 5.22 19.43
C CYS A 14 0.91 5.29 19.69
N ALA A 15 1.46 6.50 19.90
CA ALA A 15 2.86 6.67 20.25
C ALA A 15 3.20 6.01 21.59
N LEU A 16 2.35 6.16 22.62
CA LEU A 16 2.54 5.51 23.91
C LEU A 16 2.49 3.98 23.80
N LEU A 17 1.51 3.44 23.08
CA LEU A 17 1.39 2.01 22.81
C LEU A 17 2.59 1.48 22.03
N TYR A 18 3.05 2.21 21.03
CA TYR A 18 4.22 1.84 20.26
C TYR A 18 5.48 1.80 21.12
N ILE A 19 5.70 2.80 21.97
CA ILE A 19 6.84 2.84 22.91
C ILE A 19 6.76 1.65 23.88
N TYR A 20 5.58 1.36 24.41
CA TYR A 20 5.36 0.24 25.32
C TYR A 20 5.60 -1.13 24.66
N THR A 21 5.22 -1.28 23.39
CA THR A 21 5.33 -2.53 22.63
C THR A 21 6.62 -2.67 21.85
N ARG A 22 7.54 -1.72 22.00
CA ARG A 22 8.83 -1.71 21.33
C ARG A 22 9.64 -2.93 21.78
N THR A 23 9.90 -3.85 20.85
CA THR A 23 10.85 -4.93 21.06
C THR A 23 12.22 -4.44 20.60
N LYS A 24 13.29 -4.84 21.29
CA LYS A 24 14.64 -4.63 20.76
C LYS A 24 14.75 -5.39 19.44
N VAL A 25 14.89 -4.65 18.36
CA VAL A 25 15.23 -5.19 17.04
C VAL A 25 16.74 -5.44 17.04
N PRO A 26 17.24 -6.58 16.53
CA PRO A 26 18.66 -6.81 16.36
C PRO A 26 19.29 -5.67 15.57
N THR A 27 20.28 -5.00 16.14
CA THR A 27 21.06 -3.99 15.42
C THR A 27 22.27 -4.67 14.80
N CYS A 28 22.44 -4.51 13.49
CA CYS A 28 23.66 -4.91 12.79
C CYS A 28 24.51 -3.66 12.56
N ASP A 29 25.76 -3.69 13.02
CA ASP A 29 26.71 -2.58 12.86
C ASP A 29 27.46 -2.64 11.51
N ASP A 30 27.13 -3.62 10.65
CA ASP A 30 27.72 -3.69 9.30
C ASP A 30 27.23 -2.51 8.44
N GLU A 31 28.16 -1.61 8.09
CA GLU A 31 27.91 -0.46 7.24
C GLU A 31 27.29 -0.84 5.89
N ARG A 32 27.65 -2.00 5.33
CA ARG A 32 27.11 -2.47 4.04
C ARG A 32 25.64 -2.83 4.17
N PHE A 33 25.26 -3.46 5.28
CA PHE A 33 23.88 -3.79 5.59
C PHE A 33 23.05 -2.52 5.84
N ILE A 34 23.55 -1.60 6.66
CA ILE A 34 22.84 -0.34 6.96
C ILE A 34 22.62 0.48 5.68
N SER A 35 23.63 0.59 4.82
CA SER A 35 23.51 1.29 3.54
C SER A 35 22.47 0.63 2.63
N PHE A 36 22.47 -0.71 2.56
CA PHE A 36 21.48 -1.48 1.80
C PHE A 36 20.06 -1.28 2.32
N GLN A 37 19.87 -1.44 3.62
CA GLN A 37 18.59 -1.25 4.30
C GLN A 37 18.04 0.15 4.07
N ARG A 38 18.85 1.19 4.30
CA ARG A 38 18.44 2.59 4.08
C ARG A 38 18.05 2.84 2.64
N ASN A 39 18.81 2.28 1.70
CA ASN A 39 18.52 2.43 0.29
C ASN A 39 17.17 1.80 -0.09
N TYR A 40 16.93 0.55 0.33
CA TYR A 40 15.65 -0.11 0.09
C TYR A 40 14.50 0.65 0.72
N LEU A 41 14.61 0.98 2.02
CA LEU A 41 13.56 1.69 2.75
C LEU A 41 13.26 3.05 2.13
N THR A 42 14.27 3.80 1.67
CA THR A 42 14.04 5.10 1.02
C THR A 42 13.17 4.95 -0.22
N VAL A 43 13.52 4.01 -1.11
CA VAL A 43 12.79 3.79 -2.36
C VAL A 43 11.38 3.25 -2.08
N TYR A 44 11.27 2.25 -1.20
CA TYR A 44 9.97 1.67 -0.82
C TYR A 44 9.05 2.69 -0.14
N LEU A 45 9.57 3.49 0.80
CA LEU A 45 8.77 4.49 1.53
C LEU A 45 8.29 5.62 0.63
N LEU A 46 9.10 6.03 -0.36
CA LEU A 46 8.64 7.00 -1.37
C LEU A 46 7.56 6.40 -2.28
N ALA A 47 7.68 5.12 -2.63
CA ALA A 47 6.67 4.43 -3.44
C ALA A 47 5.31 4.36 -2.72
N VAL A 48 5.28 3.85 -1.49
CA VAL A 48 4.04 3.81 -0.69
C VAL A 48 3.53 5.21 -0.33
N ALA A 49 4.41 6.22 -0.19
CA ALA A 49 3.97 7.61 0.02
C ALA A 49 3.12 8.11 -1.15
N GLY A 50 3.56 7.84 -2.40
CA GLY A 50 2.79 8.17 -3.60
C GLY A 50 1.42 7.50 -3.65
N ASP A 51 1.30 6.28 -3.11
CA ASP A 51 0.02 5.56 -3.00
C ASP A 51 -0.90 6.19 -1.94
N TRP A 52 -0.37 6.40 -0.73
CA TRP A 52 -1.16 6.92 0.38
C TRP A 52 -1.59 8.37 0.24
N LEU A 53 -0.85 9.19 -0.52
CA LEU A 53 -1.24 10.58 -0.80
C LEU A 53 -2.53 10.69 -1.61
N GLN A 54 -2.83 9.68 -2.43
CA GLN A 54 -3.99 9.69 -3.32
C GLN A 54 -5.25 9.19 -2.62
N GLY A 55 -5.11 8.12 -1.84
CA GLY A 55 -6.21 7.37 -1.22
C GLY A 55 -7.37 8.21 -0.66
N PRO A 56 -7.12 9.21 0.21
CA PRO A 56 -8.19 9.94 0.89
C PRO A 56 -9.11 10.74 -0.05
N HIS A 57 -8.62 11.17 -1.21
CA HIS A 57 -9.32 12.13 -2.07
C HIS A 57 -9.77 11.55 -3.41
N VAL A 58 -9.53 10.26 -3.70
CA VAL A 58 -9.92 9.63 -4.98
C VAL A 58 -11.42 9.75 -5.24
N TYR A 59 -12.24 9.40 -4.24
CA TYR A 59 -13.69 9.47 -4.37
C TYR A 59 -14.16 10.92 -4.55
N ALA A 60 -13.75 11.81 -3.63
CA ALA A 60 -14.12 13.22 -3.64
C ALA A 60 -13.68 13.94 -4.93
N LEU A 61 -12.54 13.56 -5.50
CA LEU A 61 -12.10 14.08 -6.79
C LEU A 61 -13.07 13.70 -7.92
N TYR A 62 -13.49 12.44 -7.99
CA TYR A 62 -14.40 12.00 -9.03
C TYR A 62 -15.79 12.64 -8.89
N GLU A 63 -16.30 12.72 -7.67
CA GLU A 63 -17.57 13.38 -7.36
C GLU A 63 -17.52 14.88 -7.74
N SER A 64 -16.47 15.59 -7.31
CA SER A 64 -16.27 17.01 -7.67
C SER A 64 -16.02 17.25 -9.16
N SER A 65 -15.59 16.22 -9.91
CA SER A 65 -15.45 16.24 -11.37
C SER A 65 -16.78 15.96 -12.11
N GLY A 66 -17.88 15.74 -11.39
CA GLY A 66 -19.22 15.52 -11.94
C GLY A 66 -19.58 14.06 -12.22
N MET A 67 -18.79 13.09 -11.75
CA MET A 67 -19.11 11.66 -11.91
C MET A 67 -20.26 11.24 -11.01
N SER A 68 -21.18 10.45 -11.52
CA SER A 68 -22.23 9.81 -10.72
C SER A 68 -21.65 8.74 -9.78
N LYS A 69 -22.37 8.43 -8.69
CA LYS A 69 -21.97 7.35 -7.77
C LYS A 69 -21.69 6.03 -8.51
N HIS A 70 -22.54 5.67 -9.47
CA HIS A 70 -22.38 4.45 -10.25
C HIS A 70 -21.11 4.46 -11.13
N GLU A 71 -20.79 5.60 -11.76
CA GLU A 71 -19.54 5.73 -12.52
C GLU A 71 -18.31 5.60 -11.61
N ILE A 72 -18.37 6.16 -10.39
CA ILE A 72 -17.29 6.01 -9.41
C ILE A 72 -17.13 4.55 -9.01
N GLU A 73 -18.21 3.84 -8.72
CA GLU A 73 -18.18 2.39 -8.44
C GLU A 73 -17.50 1.62 -9.58
N LEU A 74 -17.88 1.89 -10.83
CA LEU A 74 -17.27 1.27 -12.01
C LEU A 74 -15.77 1.60 -12.12
N LEU A 75 -15.35 2.83 -11.83
CA LEU A 75 -13.94 3.22 -11.80
C LEU A 75 -13.17 2.43 -10.74
N PHE A 76 -13.74 2.27 -9.54
CA PHE A 76 -13.11 1.47 -8.49
C PHE A 76 -12.96 0.00 -8.91
N VAL A 77 -14.05 -0.61 -9.41
CA VAL A 77 -14.05 -1.98 -9.95
C VAL A 77 -13.03 -2.15 -11.05
N GLY A 78 -12.92 -1.21 -11.99
CA GLY A 78 -11.95 -1.26 -13.08
C GLY A 78 -10.50 -1.31 -12.58
N GLY A 79 -10.17 -0.54 -11.54
CA GLY A 79 -8.83 -0.60 -10.93
C GLY A 79 -8.56 -1.91 -10.20
N PHE A 80 -9.52 -2.44 -9.42
CA PHE A 80 -9.35 -3.72 -8.74
C PHE A 80 -9.28 -4.90 -9.74
N ALA A 81 -10.11 -4.88 -10.78
CA ALA A 81 -10.06 -5.86 -11.86
C ALA A 81 -8.71 -5.80 -12.58
N SER A 82 -8.18 -4.61 -12.82
CA SER A 82 -6.84 -4.45 -13.39
C SER A 82 -5.76 -5.10 -12.53
N SER A 83 -5.75 -4.85 -11.21
CA SER A 83 -4.81 -5.52 -10.30
C SER A 83 -4.95 -7.04 -10.29
N LEU A 84 -6.18 -7.56 -10.35
CA LEU A 84 -6.45 -9.00 -10.41
C LEU A 84 -5.87 -9.63 -11.69
N PHE A 85 -6.21 -9.06 -12.85
CA PHE A 85 -5.79 -9.61 -14.14
C PHE A 85 -4.28 -9.45 -14.33
N PHE A 86 -3.76 -8.23 -14.17
CA PHE A 86 -2.37 -7.96 -14.49
C PHE A 86 -1.39 -8.33 -13.38
N GLY A 87 -1.80 -8.38 -12.12
CA GLY A 87 -0.89 -8.67 -11.01
C GLY A 87 -0.20 -10.03 -11.11
N THR A 88 -0.92 -11.05 -11.58
CA THR A 88 -0.37 -12.40 -11.81
C THR A 88 0.70 -12.42 -12.91
N PHE A 89 0.49 -11.66 -13.99
CA PHE A 89 1.44 -11.56 -15.10
C PHE A 89 2.63 -10.66 -14.77
N ILE A 90 2.40 -9.54 -14.09
CA ILE A 90 3.43 -8.56 -13.73
C ILE A 90 4.49 -9.18 -12.84
N ALA A 91 4.11 -10.00 -11.86
CA ALA A 91 5.06 -10.68 -10.99
C ALA A 91 5.99 -11.61 -11.79
N SER A 92 5.41 -12.40 -12.70
CA SER A 92 6.19 -13.27 -13.60
C SER A 92 7.06 -12.47 -14.59
N LEU A 93 6.56 -11.31 -15.05
CA LEU A 93 7.31 -10.40 -15.92
C LEU A 93 8.51 -9.80 -15.20
N ALA A 94 8.36 -9.47 -13.91
CA ALA A 94 9.43 -8.97 -13.05
C ALA A 94 10.60 -9.96 -12.99
N ASP A 95 10.29 -11.25 -12.82
CA ASP A 95 11.31 -12.28 -12.69
C ASP A 95 12.09 -12.51 -13.99
N LYS A 96 11.42 -12.35 -15.14
CA LYS A 96 12.04 -12.54 -16.46
C LYS A 96 12.79 -11.31 -16.97
N TYR A 97 12.20 -10.12 -16.85
CA TYR A 97 12.73 -8.89 -17.46
C TYR A 97 13.48 -7.97 -16.49
N GLY A 98 13.47 -8.30 -15.20
CA GLY A 98 14.20 -7.57 -14.17
C GLY A 98 13.26 -6.87 -13.18
N ARG A 99 13.53 -7.02 -11.89
CA ARG A 99 12.66 -6.49 -10.83
C ARG A 99 12.85 -4.98 -10.66
N LYS A 100 14.05 -4.43 -10.91
CA LYS A 100 14.27 -2.97 -10.91
C LYS A 100 13.52 -2.32 -12.06
N SER A 101 13.62 -2.88 -13.28
CA SER A 101 12.86 -2.43 -14.45
C SER A 101 11.35 -2.40 -14.17
N ASN A 102 10.81 -3.43 -13.50
CA ASN A 102 9.40 -3.44 -13.12
C ASN A 102 9.05 -2.34 -12.10
N CYS A 103 9.88 -2.12 -11.08
CA CYS A 103 9.68 -1.03 -10.12
C CYS A 103 9.82 0.36 -10.76
N PHE A 104 10.59 0.49 -11.84
CA PHE A 104 10.64 1.69 -12.68
C PHE A 104 9.34 1.89 -13.47
N VAL A 105 8.81 0.81 -14.07
CA VAL A 105 7.51 0.80 -14.74
C VAL A 105 6.39 1.18 -13.78
N TYR A 106 6.44 0.73 -12.52
CA TYR A 106 5.54 1.19 -11.46
C TYR A 106 5.52 2.72 -11.36
N GLY A 107 6.70 3.35 -11.22
CA GLY A 107 6.81 4.79 -11.11
C GLY A 107 6.17 5.54 -12.28
N ILE A 108 6.42 5.08 -13.51
CA ILE A 108 5.83 5.67 -14.72
C ILE A 108 4.32 5.47 -14.77
N LEU A 109 3.83 4.24 -14.60
CA LEU A 109 2.41 3.95 -14.71
C LEU A 109 1.61 4.71 -13.65
N TYR A 110 2.15 4.81 -12.43
CA TYR A 110 1.48 5.50 -11.36
C TYR A 110 1.54 7.03 -11.51
N ALA A 111 2.63 7.57 -12.06
CA ALA A 111 2.70 8.94 -12.51
C ALA A 111 1.66 9.26 -13.61
N LEU A 112 1.52 8.39 -14.61
CA LEU A 112 0.50 8.51 -15.64
C LEU A 112 -0.91 8.44 -15.05
N SER A 113 -1.15 7.54 -14.09
CA SER A 113 -2.42 7.47 -13.34
C SER A 113 -2.74 8.80 -12.65
N CYS A 114 -1.76 9.45 -12.02
CA CYS A 114 -1.92 10.77 -11.42
C CYS A 114 -2.26 11.85 -12.47
N ILE A 115 -1.61 11.82 -13.65
CA ILE A 115 -1.87 12.79 -14.73
C ILE A 115 -3.28 12.67 -15.29
N THR A 116 -3.84 11.44 -15.37
CA THR A 116 -5.22 11.26 -15.85
C THR A 116 -6.26 12.01 -15.01
N LYS A 117 -5.94 12.32 -13.74
CA LYS A 117 -6.84 13.02 -12.80
C LYS A 117 -7.15 14.44 -13.21
N HIS A 118 -6.34 15.05 -14.07
CA HIS A 118 -6.52 16.42 -14.56
C HIS A 118 -7.62 16.51 -15.62
N PHE A 119 -8.02 15.38 -16.20
CA PHE A 119 -9.01 15.33 -17.27
C PHE A 119 -10.30 14.74 -16.71
N ALA A 120 -11.30 15.60 -16.46
CA ALA A 120 -12.63 15.22 -15.97
C ALA A 120 -13.43 14.45 -17.05
N ASN A 121 -12.99 13.25 -17.37
CA ASN A 121 -13.60 12.36 -18.35
C ASN A 121 -13.56 10.91 -17.84
N PHE A 122 -14.70 10.23 -17.88
CA PHE A 122 -14.85 8.88 -17.34
C PHE A 122 -13.83 7.89 -17.93
N TRP A 123 -13.65 7.89 -19.26
CA TRP A 123 -12.75 6.96 -19.92
C TRP A 123 -11.28 7.25 -19.61
N VAL A 124 -10.92 8.53 -19.46
CA VAL A 124 -9.56 8.92 -19.04
C VAL A 124 -9.31 8.48 -17.61
N PHE A 125 -10.28 8.65 -16.71
CA PHE A 125 -10.19 8.12 -15.34
C PHE A 125 -10.11 6.59 -15.32
N MET A 126 -10.80 5.89 -16.22
CA MET A 126 -10.74 4.44 -16.33
C MET A 126 -9.35 3.96 -16.75
N ILE A 127 -8.74 4.61 -17.73
CA ILE A 127 -7.33 4.36 -18.11
C ILE A 127 -6.40 4.62 -16.91
N GLY A 128 -6.65 5.71 -16.18
CA GLY A 128 -5.95 6.01 -14.93
C GLY A 128 -6.07 4.90 -13.89
N ARG A 129 -7.27 4.35 -13.71
CA ARG A 129 -7.53 3.23 -12.79
C ARG A 129 -6.85 1.94 -13.25
N LEU A 130 -6.79 1.68 -14.54
CA LEU A 130 -6.04 0.56 -15.11
C LEU A 130 -4.55 0.68 -14.78
N PHE A 131 -3.92 1.83 -15.08
CA PHE A 131 -2.51 2.05 -14.76
C PHE A 131 -2.25 2.02 -13.25
N GLY A 132 -3.17 2.57 -12.47
CA GLY A 132 -3.16 2.51 -11.01
C GLY A 132 -3.16 1.07 -10.50
N GLY A 133 -4.07 0.23 -11.00
CA GLY A 133 -4.17 -1.16 -10.60
C GLY A 133 -2.93 -1.99 -10.95
N ILE A 134 -2.40 -1.81 -12.16
CA ILE A 134 -1.13 -2.45 -12.59
C ILE A 134 0.02 -2.00 -11.65
N ALA A 135 0.11 -0.70 -11.36
CA ALA A 135 1.12 -0.17 -10.47
C ALA A 135 1.01 -0.73 -9.04
N THR A 136 -0.19 -0.75 -8.46
CA THR A 136 -0.41 -1.34 -7.13
C THR A 136 0.05 -2.80 -7.07
N SER A 137 -0.20 -3.59 -8.12
CA SER A 137 0.31 -4.97 -8.18
C SER A 137 1.83 -5.05 -8.19
N VAL A 138 2.53 -4.14 -8.88
CA VAL A 138 4.00 -4.08 -8.84
C VAL A 138 4.50 -3.73 -7.43
N LEU A 139 3.85 -2.75 -6.77
CA LEU A 139 4.25 -2.26 -5.45
C LEU A 139 4.28 -3.38 -4.41
N TYR A 140 3.26 -4.23 -4.40
CA TYR A 140 3.13 -5.35 -3.46
C TYR A 140 3.78 -6.66 -3.95
N SER A 141 4.56 -6.63 -5.04
CA SER A 141 5.26 -7.83 -5.53
C SER A 141 6.75 -7.58 -5.79
N ALA A 142 7.08 -6.76 -6.79
CA ALA A 142 8.45 -6.63 -7.29
C ALA A 142 9.42 -6.01 -6.29
N PHE A 143 8.95 -5.07 -5.44
CA PHE A 143 9.79 -4.43 -4.42
C PHE A 143 10.28 -5.43 -3.37
N GLU A 144 9.37 -6.23 -2.83
CA GLU A 144 9.69 -7.27 -1.85
C GLU A 144 10.57 -8.36 -2.47
N SER A 145 10.21 -8.84 -3.66
CA SER A 145 11.01 -9.80 -4.39
C SER A 145 12.44 -9.29 -4.65
N TRP A 146 12.60 -8.02 -5.04
CA TRP A 146 13.93 -7.42 -5.24
C TRP A 146 14.75 -7.43 -3.94
N LEU A 147 14.13 -7.08 -2.81
CA LEU A 147 14.78 -7.07 -1.49
C LEU A 147 15.30 -8.46 -1.12
N VAL A 148 14.42 -9.47 -1.19
CA VAL A 148 14.75 -10.85 -0.79
C VAL A 148 15.94 -11.37 -1.59
N TYR A 149 15.96 -11.11 -2.91
CA TYR A 149 17.07 -11.56 -3.76
C TYR A 149 18.38 -10.85 -3.45
N GLU A 150 18.41 -9.51 -3.38
CA GLU A 150 19.65 -8.78 -3.10
C GLU A 150 20.17 -9.04 -1.69
N HIS A 151 19.28 -9.25 -0.71
CA HIS A 151 19.64 -9.65 0.64
C HIS A 151 20.40 -10.99 0.63
N ASN A 152 19.83 -12.00 -0.03
CA ASN A 152 20.43 -13.33 -0.13
C ASN A 152 21.74 -13.32 -0.94
N LYS A 153 21.77 -12.59 -2.06
CA LYS A 153 22.97 -12.44 -2.90
C LYS A 153 24.15 -11.80 -2.16
N ARG A 154 23.88 -10.90 -1.21
CA ARG A 154 24.90 -10.26 -0.37
C ARG A 154 25.34 -11.12 0.81
N GLY A 155 24.67 -12.27 1.04
CA GLY A 155 25.02 -13.21 2.09
C GLY A 155 24.72 -12.70 3.51
N PHE A 156 23.73 -11.80 3.66
CA PHE A 156 23.29 -11.34 4.97
C PHE A 156 22.45 -12.40 5.70
N ASP A 157 22.46 -12.38 7.03
CA ASP A 157 21.66 -13.29 7.87
C ASP A 157 20.15 -13.11 7.61
N GLU A 158 19.40 -14.20 7.60
CA GLU A 158 17.95 -14.23 7.44
C GLU A 158 17.22 -13.40 8.52
N GLN A 159 17.74 -13.33 9.74
CA GLN A 159 17.16 -12.52 10.82
C GLN A 159 17.16 -11.01 10.49
N LEU A 160 18.14 -10.57 9.71
CA LEU A 160 18.26 -9.19 9.27
C LEU A 160 17.23 -8.84 8.20
N LEU A 161 16.78 -9.81 7.39
CA LEU A 161 15.69 -9.63 6.43
C LEU A 161 14.38 -9.33 7.17
N THR A 162 14.07 -10.09 8.22
CA THR A 162 12.90 -9.82 9.09
C THR A 162 12.96 -8.42 9.70
N THR A 163 14.16 -7.95 10.04
CA THR A 163 14.39 -6.59 10.54
C THR A 163 14.05 -5.53 9.49
N ILE A 164 14.48 -5.70 8.24
CA ILE A 164 14.12 -4.79 7.14
C ILE A 164 12.60 -4.75 6.95
N PHE A 165 11.93 -5.91 6.90
CA PHE A 165 10.47 -5.97 6.77
C PHE A 165 9.75 -5.27 7.91
N SER A 166 10.18 -5.49 9.16
CA SER A 166 9.59 -4.81 10.31
C SER A 166 9.71 -3.29 10.21
N HIS A 167 10.86 -2.78 9.77
CA HIS A 167 11.06 -1.36 9.52
C HIS A 167 10.26 -0.83 8.33
N ALA A 168 10.11 -1.62 7.26
CA ALA A 168 9.29 -1.28 6.11
C ALA A 168 7.81 -1.17 6.51
N THR A 169 7.27 -2.12 7.27
CA THR A 169 5.89 -2.08 7.79
C THR A 169 5.67 -0.86 8.68
N LEU A 170 6.57 -0.60 9.63
CA LEU A 170 6.47 0.57 10.50
C LEU A 170 6.54 1.88 9.71
N GLY A 171 7.50 2.00 8.81
CA GLY A 171 7.67 3.17 7.97
C GLY A 171 6.45 3.39 7.08
N ASN A 172 5.87 2.33 6.52
CA ASN A 172 4.63 2.39 5.74
C ASN A 172 3.47 2.96 6.58
N SER A 173 3.28 2.51 7.82
CA SER A 173 2.24 3.05 8.72
C SER A 173 2.44 4.55 9.00
N ILE A 174 3.68 4.96 9.30
CA ILE A 174 4.01 6.37 9.57
C ILE A 174 3.76 7.22 8.31
N VAL A 175 4.23 6.75 7.15
CA VAL A 175 4.03 7.41 5.86
C VAL A 175 2.55 7.52 5.54
N ALA A 176 1.73 6.50 5.78
CA ALA A 176 0.29 6.55 5.53
C ALA A 176 -0.40 7.65 6.36
N ILE A 177 -0.05 7.79 7.64
CA ILE A 177 -0.58 8.83 8.53
C ILE A 177 -0.16 10.23 8.03
N ILE A 178 1.14 10.42 7.73
CA ILE A 178 1.67 11.70 7.26
C ILE A 178 1.05 12.05 5.90
N SER A 179 0.98 11.11 4.97
CA SER A 179 0.37 11.29 3.65
C SER A 179 -1.09 11.70 3.75
N GLY A 180 -1.88 11.13 4.70
CA GLY A 180 -3.25 11.56 4.94
C GLY A 180 -3.35 13.04 5.35
N VAL A 181 -2.49 13.49 6.26
CA VAL A 181 -2.43 14.89 6.71
C VAL A 181 -1.95 15.83 5.59
N VAL A 182 -0.88 15.45 4.88
CA VAL A 182 -0.35 16.23 3.75
C VAL A 182 -1.38 16.33 2.62
N ALA A 183 -2.07 15.25 2.31
CA ALA A 183 -3.13 15.23 1.31
C ALA A 183 -4.28 16.16 1.71
N GLN A 184 -4.70 16.17 2.99
CA GLN A 184 -5.74 17.10 3.44
C GLN A 184 -5.31 18.55 3.26
N TYR A 185 -4.10 18.89 3.73
CA TYR A 185 -3.59 20.26 3.63
C TYR A 185 -3.45 20.71 2.17
N ALA A 186 -2.97 19.83 1.29
CA ALA A 186 -2.88 20.11 -0.14
C ALA A 186 -4.26 20.32 -0.78
N ALA A 187 -5.26 19.50 -0.41
CA ALA A 187 -6.62 19.63 -0.91
C ALA A 187 -7.30 20.92 -0.43
N ASP A 188 -7.10 21.30 0.83
CA ASP A 188 -7.69 22.51 1.42
C ASP A 188 -7.18 23.80 0.75
N LEU A 189 -5.91 23.82 0.34
CA LEU A 189 -5.29 25.02 -0.26
C LEU A 189 -5.56 25.17 -1.76
N PHE A 190 -5.55 24.07 -2.51
CA PHE A 190 -5.48 24.10 -3.97
C PHE A 190 -6.47 23.15 -4.68
N GLY A 191 -7.32 22.45 -3.92
CA GLY A 191 -8.37 21.57 -4.43
C GLY A 191 -7.98 20.09 -4.50
N PHE A 192 -8.97 19.24 -4.80
CA PHE A 192 -8.84 17.77 -4.73
C PHE A 192 -7.85 17.15 -5.71
N ILE A 193 -7.38 17.88 -6.73
CA ILE A 193 -6.37 17.40 -7.70
C ILE A 193 -4.96 17.49 -7.09
N THR A 194 -4.71 18.43 -6.17
CA THR A 194 -3.37 18.73 -5.67
C THR A 194 -2.68 17.56 -4.94
N PRO A 195 -3.37 16.75 -4.11
CA PRO A 195 -2.76 15.55 -3.53
C PRO A 195 -2.16 14.60 -4.57
N PHE A 196 -2.80 14.48 -5.74
CA PHE A 196 -2.30 13.67 -6.86
C PHE A 196 -1.07 14.27 -7.54
N GLN A 197 -0.96 15.61 -7.55
CA GLN A 197 0.23 16.29 -8.05
C GLN A 197 1.42 16.13 -7.09
N VAL A 198 1.16 16.18 -5.77
CA VAL A 198 2.17 15.87 -4.75
C VAL A 198 2.62 14.42 -4.88
N ALA A 199 1.67 13.48 -5.05
CA ALA A 199 1.98 12.07 -5.30
C ALA A 199 2.84 11.90 -6.56
N LEU A 200 2.50 12.55 -7.67
CA LEU A 200 3.28 12.56 -8.91
C LEU A 200 4.73 13.03 -8.66
N ALA A 201 4.93 14.13 -7.95
CA ALA A 201 6.27 14.63 -7.63
C ALA A 201 7.08 13.63 -6.79
N VAL A 202 6.45 13.02 -5.78
CA VAL A 202 7.07 11.98 -4.93
C VAL A 202 7.46 10.75 -5.75
N LEU A 203 6.59 10.29 -6.66
CA LEU A 203 6.85 9.15 -7.54
C LEU A 203 7.98 9.42 -8.53
N MET A 204 8.09 10.64 -9.04
CA MET A 204 9.22 11.05 -9.89
C MET A 204 10.53 11.01 -9.11
N VAL A 205 10.56 11.53 -7.89
CA VAL A 205 11.73 11.46 -7.00
C VAL A 205 12.11 10.00 -6.72
N MET A 206 11.13 9.17 -6.36
CA MET A 206 11.33 7.73 -6.14
C MET A 206 11.98 7.08 -7.36
N THR A 207 11.43 7.34 -8.54
CA THR A 207 11.90 6.75 -9.81
C THR A 207 13.35 7.15 -10.09
N VAL A 208 13.71 8.41 -9.86
CA VAL A 208 15.08 8.91 -10.01
C VAL A 208 16.02 8.20 -9.01
N VAL A 209 15.65 8.14 -7.73
CA VAL A 209 16.46 7.46 -6.71
C VAL A 209 16.64 5.98 -7.06
N LEU A 210 15.58 5.30 -7.49
CA LEU A 210 15.62 3.90 -7.91
C LEU A 210 16.58 3.68 -9.07
N LEU A 211 16.54 4.52 -10.11
CA LEU A 211 17.40 4.39 -11.27
C LEU A 211 18.89 4.45 -10.91
N PHE A 212 19.27 5.37 -10.01
CA PHE A 212 20.67 5.57 -9.64
C PHE A 212 21.17 4.61 -8.56
N THR A 213 20.29 4.03 -7.74
CA THR A 213 20.72 3.30 -6.56
C THR A 213 20.49 1.79 -6.60
N TRP A 214 19.48 1.32 -7.33
CA TRP A 214 19.18 -0.11 -7.38
C TRP A 214 19.96 -0.79 -8.52
N PRO A 215 20.69 -1.89 -8.27
CA PRO A 215 21.09 -2.81 -9.33
C PRO A 215 19.89 -3.57 -9.91
N GLU A 216 20.03 -4.03 -11.16
CA GLU A 216 19.06 -4.94 -11.77
C GLU A 216 19.27 -6.36 -11.23
N ASN A 217 18.18 -7.02 -10.89
CA ASN A 217 18.18 -8.42 -10.47
C ASN A 217 17.02 -9.19 -11.11
N TYR A 218 17.21 -10.50 -11.22
CA TYR A 218 16.30 -11.38 -11.93
C TYR A 218 15.92 -12.57 -11.04
N GLY A 219 14.68 -13.03 -11.21
CA GLY A 219 14.19 -14.24 -10.56
C GLY A 219 14.49 -15.45 -11.43
N ASP A 220 13.49 -16.31 -11.60
CA ASP A 220 13.60 -17.46 -12.50
C ASP A 220 13.39 -17.02 -13.96
N GLN A 221 14.50 -16.80 -14.68
CA GLN A 221 14.46 -16.40 -16.09
C GLN A 221 14.02 -17.53 -17.04
N LYS A 222 14.04 -18.79 -16.57
CA LYS A 222 13.85 -19.98 -17.42
C LYS A 222 12.45 -20.58 -17.31
N SER A 223 11.76 -20.35 -16.20
CA SER A 223 10.39 -20.80 -16.01
C SER A 223 9.42 -20.10 -16.95
N THR A 224 8.50 -20.87 -17.52
CA THR A 224 7.41 -20.32 -18.33
C THR A 224 6.29 -19.86 -17.41
N ILE A 225 5.66 -18.72 -17.70
CA ILE A 225 4.50 -18.19 -16.94
C ILE A 225 3.47 -19.29 -16.67
N SER A 226 3.16 -20.11 -17.68
CA SER A 226 2.20 -21.22 -17.55
C SER A 226 2.60 -22.26 -16.50
N GLN A 227 3.88 -22.50 -16.26
CA GLN A 227 4.34 -23.46 -15.25
C GLN A 227 4.07 -22.91 -13.85
N HIS A 228 4.35 -21.63 -13.59
CA HIS A 228 4.02 -21.00 -12.30
C HIS A 228 2.54 -21.07 -11.95
N PHE A 229 1.66 -20.88 -12.94
CA PHE A 229 0.22 -21.04 -12.73
C PHE A 229 -0.18 -22.49 -12.42
N VAL A 230 0.40 -23.46 -13.13
CA VAL A 230 0.14 -24.88 -12.86
C VAL A 230 0.62 -25.27 -11.46
N ASP A 231 1.80 -24.81 -11.06
CA ASP A 231 2.38 -25.08 -9.74
C ASP A 231 1.55 -24.44 -8.61
N ALA A 232 1.06 -23.21 -8.83
CA ALA A 232 0.17 -22.54 -7.89
C ALA A 232 -1.16 -23.29 -7.72
N ILE A 233 -1.79 -23.70 -8.83
CA ILE A 233 -3.03 -24.49 -8.81
C ILE A 233 -2.80 -25.86 -8.16
N HIS A 234 -1.66 -26.48 -8.44
CA HIS A 234 -1.29 -27.77 -7.84
C HIS A 234 -1.11 -27.64 -6.33
N SER A 235 -0.43 -26.59 -5.87
CA SER A 235 -0.24 -26.29 -4.44
C SER A 235 -1.57 -26.04 -3.74
N MET A 236 -2.49 -25.29 -4.38
CA MET A 236 -3.85 -25.08 -3.86
C MET A 236 -4.63 -26.40 -3.76
N LYS A 237 -4.56 -27.26 -4.78
CA LYS A 237 -5.27 -28.55 -4.77
C LYS A 237 -4.74 -29.53 -3.72
N ASN A 238 -3.44 -29.52 -3.48
CA ASN A 238 -2.78 -30.46 -2.58
C ASN A 238 -2.89 -30.07 -1.10
N ASP A 239 -3.03 -28.78 -0.79
CA ASP A 239 -3.15 -28.30 0.58
C ASP A 239 -4.45 -27.49 0.78
N GLY A 240 -5.44 -28.12 1.41
CA GLY A 240 -6.70 -27.47 1.76
C GLY A 240 -6.56 -26.24 2.68
N LYS A 241 -5.45 -26.14 3.43
CA LYS A 241 -5.17 -24.93 4.23
C LYS A 241 -4.85 -23.74 3.36
N VAL A 242 -4.16 -23.94 2.22
CA VAL A 242 -3.85 -22.88 1.26
C VAL A 242 -5.14 -22.33 0.66
N ILE A 243 -6.08 -23.19 0.26
CA ILE A 243 -7.41 -22.74 -0.23
C ILE A 243 -8.16 -21.95 0.85
N CYS A 244 -8.15 -22.45 2.09
CA CYS A 244 -8.81 -21.78 3.21
C CYS A 244 -8.21 -20.38 3.46
N LEU A 245 -6.89 -20.25 3.45
CA LEU A 245 -6.19 -18.97 3.58
C LEU A 245 -6.54 -18.01 2.44
N CYS A 246 -6.52 -18.49 1.19
CA CYS A 246 -6.91 -17.68 0.04
C CYS A 246 -8.35 -17.16 0.17
N LEU A 247 -9.28 -18.00 0.60
CA LEU A 247 -10.69 -17.64 0.76
C LEU A 247 -10.90 -16.63 1.89
N ILE A 248 -10.28 -16.84 3.05
CA ILE A 248 -10.32 -15.90 4.18
C ILE A 248 -9.74 -14.55 3.77
N GLN A 249 -8.56 -14.53 3.14
CA GLN A 249 -7.93 -13.28 2.70
C GLN A 249 -8.79 -12.54 1.67
N SER A 250 -9.36 -13.26 0.70
CA SER A 250 -10.21 -12.67 -0.34
C SER A 250 -11.49 -12.05 0.23
N LEU A 251 -12.13 -12.73 1.19
CA LEU A 251 -13.32 -12.20 1.87
C LEU A 251 -12.98 -10.99 2.73
N PHE A 252 -11.87 -11.04 3.46
CA PHE A 252 -11.40 -9.93 4.30
C PHE A 252 -11.06 -8.69 3.46
N GLU A 253 -10.25 -8.84 2.41
CA GLU A 253 -9.91 -7.74 1.50
C GLU A 253 -11.14 -7.23 0.76
N GLY A 254 -12.04 -8.11 0.34
CA GLY A 254 -13.31 -7.73 -0.28
C GLY A 254 -14.15 -6.81 0.61
N ALA A 255 -14.32 -7.18 1.89
CA ALA A 255 -15.01 -6.35 2.88
C ALA A 255 -14.29 -5.01 3.10
N MET A 256 -12.95 -5.02 3.15
CA MET A 256 -12.14 -3.81 3.30
C MET A 256 -12.28 -2.87 2.09
N TYR A 257 -12.28 -3.39 0.86
CA TYR A 257 -12.46 -2.56 -0.34
C TYR A 257 -13.87 -1.97 -0.44
N VAL A 258 -14.90 -2.70 -0.01
CA VAL A 258 -16.27 -2.16 0.11
C VAL A 258 -16.29 -1.00 1.12
N PHE A 259 -15.64 -1.18 2.28
CA PHE A 259 -15.49 -0.09 3.25
C PHE A 259 -14.76 1.12 2.64
N VAL A 260 -13.63 0.92 1.96
CA VAL A 260 -12.82 1.99 1.33
C VAL A 260 -13.61 2.76 0.27
N LEU A 261 -14.55 2.11 -0.42
CA LEU A 261 -15.44 2.76 -1.38
C LEU A 261 -16.54 3.56 -0.68
N GLU A 262 -17.19 2.99 0.33
CA GLU A 262 -18.45 3.52 0.89
C GLU A 262 -18.26 4.49 2.06
N TRP A 263 -17.12 4.49 2.76
CA TRP A 263 -16.94 5.37 3.93
C TRP A 263 -17.05 6.86 3.59
N THR A 264 -16.56 7.27 2.41
CA THR A 264 -16.66 8.66 1.93
C THR A 264 -18.11 9.07 1.69
N PRO A 265 -18.89 8.42 0.79
CA PRO A 265 -20.28 8.81 0.56
C PRO A 265 -21.17 8.63 1.79
N ALA A 266 -20.92 7.62 2.64
CA ALA A 266 -21.68 7.42 3.87
C ALA A 266 -21.51 8.60 4.85
N LEU A 267 -20.28 9.10 5.02
CA LEU A 267 -20.03 10.27 5.86
C LEU A 267 -20.56 11.55 5.21
N THR A 268 -20.40 11.72 3.89
CA THR A 268 -20.95 12.88 3.17
C THR A 268 -22.45 12.99 3.35
N HIS A 269 -23.17 11.87 3.23
CA HIS A 269 -24.61 11.84 3.48
C HIS A 269 -24.96 12.20 4.94
N ALA A 270 -24.21 11.68 5.91
CA ALA A 270 -24.44 11.96 7.33
C ALA A 270 -24.08 13.41 7.76
N SER A 271 -23.21 14.09 7.00
CA SER A 271 -22.72 15.44 7.32
C SER A 271 -23.71 16.57 7.03
N ASN A 272 -24.88 16.27 6.44
CA ASN A 272 -25.91 17.26 6.07
C ASN A 272 -25.37 18.48 5.28
N GLY A 273 -24.32 18.28 4.48
CA GLY A 273 -23.72 19.32 3.62
C GLY A 273 -22.51 20.05 4.21
N GLU A 274 -22.02 19.65 5.38
CA GLU A 274 -20.74 20.15 5.91
C GLU A 274 -19.53 19.53 5.18
N SER A 275 -18.48 20.32 4.95
CA SER A 275 -17.25 19.83 4.33
C SER A 275 -16.51 18.84 5.23
N ILE A 276 -16.28 17.62 4.75
CA ILE A 276 -15.60 16.56 5.51
C ILE A 276 -14.09 16.58 5.22
N PRO A 277 -13.24 16.57 6.26
CA PRO A 277 -11.80 16.45 6.08
C PRO A 277 -11.38 14.98 5.89
N HIS A 278 -11.50 14.50 4.66
CA HIS A 278 -11.22 13.11 4.27
C HIS A 278 -9.83 12.63 4.70
N GLY A 279 -8.78 13.44 4.56
CA GLY A 279 -7.42 13.08 4.93
C GLY A 279 -7.19 12.92 6.43
N TYR A 280 -7.84 13.71 7.30
CA TYR A 280 -7.73 13.53 8.76
C TYR A 280 -8.47 12.28 9.23
N ILE A 281 -9.61 11.96 8.62
CA ILE A 281 -10.36 10.74 8.92
C ILE A 281 -9.55 9.52 8.48
N PHE A 282 -9.02 9.55 7.26
CA PHE A 282 -8.14 8.51 6.75
C PHE A 282 -6.90 8.31 7.63
N ALA A 283 -6.23 9.39 8.04
CA ALA A 283 -5.10 9.32 8.97
C ALA A 283 -5.50 8.67 10.30
N SER A 284 -6.72 8.94 10.79
CA SER A 284 -7.24 8.31 12.01
C SER A 284 -7.45 6.80 11.84
N PHE A 285 -7.92 6.34 10.67
CA PHE A 285 -7.98 4.91 10.35
C PHE A 285 -6.58 4.27 10.36
N MET A 286 -5.58 4.94 9.79
CA MET A 286 -4.20 4.45 9.78
C MET A 286 -3.60 4.38 11.19
N VAL A 287 -3.89 5.36 12.04
CA VAL A 287 -3.53 5.30 13.47
C VAL A 287 -4.20 4.11 14.16
N ALA A 288 -5.49 3.86 13.90
CA ALA A 288 -6.21 2.73 14.47
C ALA A 288 -5.61 1.37 14.05
N ILE A 289 -5.19 1.24 12.78
CA ILE A 289 -4.47 0.05 12.29
C ILE A 289 -3.17 -0.16 13.08
N MET A 290 -2.37 0.89 13.25
CA MET A 290 -1.09 0.83 13.98
C MET A 290 -1.29 0.51 15.48
N MET A 291 -2.34 1.04 16.09
CA MET A 291 -2.75 0.66 17.45
C MET A 291 -3.15 -0.81 17.52
N GLY A 292 -3.93 -1.30 16.55
CA GLY A 292 -4.32 -2.71 16.43
C GLY A 292 -3.12 -3.66 16.37
N SER A 293 -2.09 -3.33 15.58
CA SER A 293 -0.84 -4.12 15.54
C SER A 293 -0.11 -4.14 16.88
N SER A 294 -0.10 -3.01 17.59
CA SER A 294 0.53 -2.91 18.92
C SER A 294 -0.23 -3.75 19.95
N ILE A 295 -1.57 -3.67 19.96
CA ILE A 295 -2.43 -4.46 20.84
C ILE A 295 -2.28 -5.96 20.55
N PHE A 296 -2.30 -6.35 19.27
CA PHE A 296 -2.08 -7.73 18.85
C PHE A 296 -0.78 -8.28 19.42
N LYS A 297 0.31 -7.53 19.29
CA LYS A 297 1.63 -7.91 19.80
C LYS A 297 1.66 -8.09 21.33
N VAL A 298 0.94 -7.25 22.08
CA VAL A 298 0.80 -7.41 23.53
C VAL A 298 0.00 -8.67 23.85
N LEU A 299 -1.15 -8.84 23.22
CA LEU A 299 -2.02 -9.99 23.47
C LEU A 299 -1.35 -11.31 23.12
N SER A 300 -0.61 -11.37 22.00
CA SER A 300 0.16 -12.56 21.59
C SER A 300 1.26 -12.97 22.57
N LYS A 301 1.69 -12.07 23.47
CA LYS A 301 2.65 -12.42 24.53
C LYS A 301 2.01 -13.23 25.67
N TYR A 302 0.71 -13.03 25.90
CA TYR A 302 -0.01 -13.62 27.05
C TYR A 302 -1.03 -14.67 26.65
N TYR A 303 -1.60 -14.55 25.45
CA TYR A 303 -2.66 -15.40 24.93
C TYR A 303 -2.31 -15.90 23.54
N ARG A 304 -2.86 -17.06 23.19
CA ARG A 304 -2.73 -17.57 21.83
C ARG A 304 -3.62 -16.75 20.88
N PRO A 305 -3.15 -16.43 19.65
CA PRO A 305 -3.92 -15.66 18.67
C PRO A 305 -5.35 -16.16 18.46
N GLU A 306 -5.55 -17.48 18.46
CA GLU A 306 -6.86 -18.10 18.21
C GLU A 306 -7.88 -17.78 19.31
N SER A 307 -7.45 -17.44 20.53
CA SER A 307 -8.35 -17.15 21.64
C SER A 307 -8.99 -15.78 21.53
N PHE A 308 -8.23 -14.76 21.11
CA PHE A 308 -8.73 -13.39 21.03
C PHE A 308 -9.17 -12.99 19.60
N MET A 309 -8.60 -13.59 18.56
CA MET A 309 -9.01 -13.31 17.17
C MET A 309 -10.43 -13.79 16.85
N ARG A 310 -10.96 -14.79 17.58
CA ARG A 310 -12.36 -15.23 17.44
C ARG A 310 -13.35 -14.09 17.69
N ILE A 311 -13.05 -13.19 18.62
CA ILE A 311 -13.93 -12.05 18.94
C ILE A 311 -13.95 -11.02 17.82
N VAL A 312 -12.84 -10.89 17.08
CA VAL A 312 -12.69 -9.92 15.98
C VAL A 312 -13.33 -10.43 14.69
N LEU A 313 -13.40 -11.75 14.50
CA LEU A 313 -13.93 -12.42 13.31
C LEU A 313 -15.39 -12.89 13.45
N LEU A 314 -16.03 -12.64 14.60
CA LEU A 314 -17.46 -12.88 14.86
C LEU A 314 -18.29 -11.66 14.51
#